data_AF-A0A024TRH9-F1
#
_entry.id   AF-A0A024TRH9-F1
#
_cell.length_a   1.000
_cell.length_b   1.000
_cell.length_c   1.000
_cell.angle_alpha   90.00
_cell.angle_beta   90.00
_cell.angle_gamma   90.00
#
_symmetry.space_group_name_H-M   'P 1'
#
loop_
_entity.id
_entity.type
_entity.pdbx_description
1 polymer ?
#
loop_
_entity_poly.entity_id
_entity_poly.type
_entity_poly.pdbx_seq_one_letter_code
_entity_poly.pdbx_strand_id
1 'polypeptide(L)'
;MVGAHHHITTAYSPWANGTVEVVNRLVLLTLKALLSEMKLRANEWHLVLPLVQGALNHQPSDRFGGVAPVTAFTGLKAKTPLAGLVHPATKEVICTDMLDDARVKHMAQLKIALDQLHHEGFARSD
;
A
#
# COMPACT_ATOMS: atom_id res chain seq x y z
N MET A 1 14.91 -22.62 22.98
CA MET A 1 15.55 -21.30 23.05
C MET A 1 15.92 -20.91 21.62
N VAL A 2 15.22 -19.96 21.01
CA VAL A 2 15.50 -19.57 19.62
C VAL A 2 16.77 -18.73 19.62
N GLY A 3 17.83 -19.19 18.95
CA GLY A 3 19.09 -18.47 18.83
C GLY A 3 18.95 -17.28 17.90
N ALA A 4 18.45 -16.15 18.40
CA ALA A 4 18.40 -14.90 17.65
C ALA A 4 19.70 -14.10 17.91
N HIS A 5 20.44 -13.81 16.85
CA HIS A 5 21.62 -12.94 16.96
C HIS A 5 21.16 -11.48 16.94
N HIS A 6 21.45 -10.74 18.01
CA HIS A 6 21.06 -9.35 18.12
C HIS A 6 21.99 -8.47 17.27
N HIS A 7 21.43 -7.71 16.33
CA HIS A 7 22.15 -6.72 15.55
C HIS A 7 21.73 -5.32 16.02
N ILE A 8 22.68 -4.57 16.60
CA ILE A 8 22.45 -3.20 17.07
C ILE A 8 23.07 -2.25 16.05
N THR A 9 22.25 -1.36 15.51
CA THR A 9 22.70 -0.29 14.62
C THR A 9 23.39 0.81 15.43
N THR A 10 24.49 1.36 14.89
CA THR A 10 25.21 2.48 15.49
C THR A 10 24.28 3.67 15.75
N ALA A 11 24.48 4.35 16.89
CA ALA A 11 23.72 5.55 17.22
C ALA A 11 23.82 6.61 16.10
N TYR A 12 22.74 7.36 15.89
CA TYR A 12 22.63 8.42 14.87
C TYR A 12 22.87 7.96 13.42
N SER A 13 22.73 6.66 13.14
CA SER A 13 22.86 6.08 11.79
C SER A 13 21.53 5.50 11.26
N PRO A 14 20.46 6.32 11.13
CA PRO A 14 19.12 5.85 10.72
C PRO A 14 19.11 5.21 9.33
N TRP A 15 20.00 5.65 8.43
CA TRP A 15 20.12 5.11 7.07
C TRP A 15 20.38 3.60 7.01
N ALA A 16 21.03 3.02 8.02
CA ALA A 16 21.26 1.59 8.10
C ALA A 16 19.96 0.79 8.31
N ASN A 17 18.90 1.43 8.79
CA ASN A 17 17.56 0.85 8.94
C ASN A 17 16.56 1.36 7.88
N GLY A 18 17.07 1.96 6.79
CA GLY A 18 16.24 2.69 5.82
C GLY A 18 15.06 1.90 5.24
N THR A 19 15.20 0.58 5.06
CA THR A 19 14.09 -0.27 4.61
C THR A 19 12.93 -0.28 5.62
N VAL A 20 13.24 -0.48 6.90
CA VAL A 20 12.26 -0.50 7.98
C VAL A 20 11.62 0.87 8.15
N GLU A 21 12.39 1.95 8.02
CA GLU A 21 11.86 3.31 8.09
C GLU A 21 10.86 3.61 6.97
N VAL A 22 11.14 3.18 5.73
CA VAL A 22 10.20 3.33 4.61
C VAL A 22 8.93 2.51 4.85
N VAL A 23 9.05 1.27 5.32
CA VAL A 23 7.88 0.43 5.65
C VAL A 23 7.05 1.08 6.76
N ASN A 24 7.68 1.58 7.82
CA ASN A 24 6.98 2.27 8.91
C ASN A 24 6.24 3.52 8.44
N ARG A 25 6.83 4.28 7.51
CA ARG A 25 6.14 5.43 6.90
C ARG A 25 4.89 5.00 6.14
N LEU A 26 4.98 3.92 5.35
CA LEU A 26 3.82 3.38 4.62
C LEU A 26 2.73 2.90 5.59
N VAL A 27 3.10 2.15 6.63
CA VAL A 27 2.16 1.68 7.67
C VAL A 27 1.42 2.86 8.30
N LEU A 28 2.14 3.91 8.71
CA LEU A 28 1.52 5.10 9.31
C LEU A 28 0.61 5.84 8.34
N LEU A 29 0.99 5.96 7.07
CA LEU A 29 0.17 6.61 6.05
C LEU A 29 -1.14 5.83 5.82
N THR A 30 -1.06 4.51 5.62
CA THR A 30 -2.23 3.67 5.37
C THR A 30 -3.14 3.60 6.59
N LEU A 31 -2.58 3.51 7.81
CA LEU A 31 -3.37 3.58 9.05
C LEU A 31 -4.15 4.89 9.16
N LYS A 32 -3.50 6.04 8.92
CA LYS A 32 -4.15 7.35 8.98
C LYS A 32 -5.25 7.48 7.93
N ALA A 33 -5.01 7.00 6.71
CA ALA A 33 -6.01 7.01 5.64
C ALA A 33 -7.24 6.18 6.02
N LEU A 34 -7.06 4.92 6.45
CA LEU A 34 -8.18 4.06 6.83
C LEU A 34 -8.93 4.56 8.05
N LEU A 35 -8.23 5.07 9.07
CA LEU A 35 -8.89 5.69 10.23
C LEU A 35 -9.78 6.87 9.83
N SER A 36 -9.28 7.73 8.93
CA SER A 36 -10.04 8.86 8.41
C SER A 36 -11.26 8.40 7.60
N GLU A 37 -11.07 7.41 6.73
CA GLU A 37 -12.13 6.88 5.85
C GLU A 37 -13.25 6.20 6.66
N MET A 38 -12.88 5.44 7.69
CA MET A 38 -13.81 4.75 8.59
C MET A 38 -14.34 5.65 9.71
N LYS A 39 -13.92 6.92 9.78
CA LYS A 39 -14.28 7.89 10.83
C LYS A 39 -13.99 7.38 12.25
N LEU A 40 -12.90 6.64 12.40
CA LEU A 40 -12.43 6.10 13.67
C LEU A 40 -11.47 7.08 14.35
N ARG A 41 -11.41 7.01 15.68
CA ARG A 41 -10.47 7.81 16.46
C ARG A 41 -9.07 7.22 16.38
N ALA A 42 -8.06 8.06 16.58
CA ALA A 42 -6.65 7.63 16.51
C ALA A 42 -6.30 6.51 17.51
N ASN A 43 -6.97 6.43 18.66
CA ASN A 43 -6.77 5.37 19.65
C ASN A 43 -7.36 4.01 19.22
N GLU A 44 -8.19 3.98 18.18
CA GLU A 44 -8.83 2.80 17.62
C GLU A 44 -8.02 2.17 16.47
N TRP A 45 -6.77 2.62 16.27
CA TRP A 45 -5.87 2.15 15.20
C TRP A 45 -5.68 0.62 15.15
N HIS A 46 -5.80 -0.06 16.30
CA HIS A 46 -5.67 -1.51 16.39
C HIS A 46 -6.76 -2.26 15.62
N LEU A 47 -7.93 -1.64 15.39
CA LEU A 47 -9.03 -2.23 14.62
C LEU A 47 -8.70 -2.31 13.13
N VAL A 48 -7.92 -1.36 12.61
CA VAL A 48 -7.57 -1.27 11.19
C VAL A 48 -6.19 -1.90 10.88
N LEU A 49 -5.37 -2.17 11.90
CA LEU A 49 -4.04 -2.74 11.72
C LEU A 49 -4.03 -4.05 10.90
N PRO A 50 -4.93 -5.03 11.12
CA PRO A 50 -4.95 -6.26 10.32
C PRO A 50 -5.25 -5.98 8.84
N LEU A 51 -6.09 -4.98 8.55
CA LEU A 51 -6.41 -4.56 7.18
C LEU A 51 -5.19 -3.93 6.51
N VAL A 52 -4.46 -3.06 7.22
CA VAL A 52 -3.21 -2.47 6.72
C VAL A 52 -2.17 -3.54 6.45
N GLN A 53 -1.97 -4.46 7.39
CA GLN A 53 -1.01 -5.55 7.23
C GLN A 53 -1.38 -6.47 6.07
N GLY A 54 -2.67 -6.81 5.94
CA GLY A 54 -3.19 -7.57 4.80
C GLY A 54 -2.92 -6.86 3.48
N ALA A 55 -3.30 -5.59 3.37
CA ALA A 55 -3.10 -4.79 2.16
C ALA A 55 -1.62 -4.73 1.77
N LEU A 56 -0.73 -4.34 2.69
CA LEU A 56 0.69 -4.16 2.39
C LEU A 56 1.41 -5.48 2.04
N ASN A 57 1.05 -6.58 2.70
CA ASN A 57 1.70 -7.87 2.43
C ASN A 57 1.19 -8.56 1.16
N HIS A 58 -0.04 -8.27 0.73
CA HIS A 58 -0.64 -8.85 -0.46
C HIS A 58 -0.51 -7.97 -1.71
N GLN A 59 -0.13 -6.69 -1.56
CA GLN A 59 0.08 -5.79 -2.69
C GLN A 59 1.44 -6.05 -3.37
N PRO A 60 1.48 -6.14 -4.71
CA PRO A 60 2.71 -6.09 -5.49
C PRO A 60 3.62 -4.92 -5.09
N SER A 61 4.94 -5.18 -5.00
CA SER A 61 5.93 -4.14 -4.73
C SER A 61 7.03 -4.14 -5.79
N ASP A 62 7.37 -2.96 -6.29
CA ASP A 62 8.47 -2.76 -7.24
C ASP A 62 9.82 -3.23 -6.67
N ARG A 63 10.01 -3.12 -5.35
CA ARG A 63 11.21 -3.62 -4.65
C ARG A 63 11.38 -5.13 -4.76
N PHE A 64 10.29 -5.85 -4.98
CA PHE A 64 10.28 -7.30 -5.20
C PHE A 64 9.98 -7.64 -6.67
N GLY A 65 10.26 -6.74 -7.60
CA GLY A 65 10.05 -6.97 -9.03
C GLY A 65 8.57 -7.15 -9.41
N GLY A 66 7.66 -6.47 -8.69
CA GLY A 66 6.22 -6.61 -8.90
C GLY A 66 5.60 -7.82 -8.17
N VAL A 67 6.37 -8.52 -7.34
CA VAL A 67 5.85 -9.62 -6.50
C VAL A 67 5.37 -9.07 -5.16
N ALA A 68 4.29 -9.62 -4.62
CA ALA A 68 3.80 -9.25 -3.29
C ALA A 68 4.69 -9.86 -2.18
N PRO A 69 4.91 -9.16 -1.06
CA PRO A 69 5.77 -9.65 0.04
C PRO A 69 5.39 -11.06 0.55
N VAL A 70 4.09 -11.34 0.69
CA VAL A 70 3.62 -12.66 1.14
C VAL A 70 3.97 -13.77 0.14
N THR A 71 3.92 -13.47 -1.16
CA THR A 71 4.29 -14.41 -2.21
C THR A 71 5.80 -14.65 -2.20
N ALA A 72 6.59 -13.58 -2.05
CA ALA A 72 8.05 -13.70 -1.94
C ALA A 72 8.46 -14.52 -0.70
N PHE A 73 7.76 -14.35 0.42
CA PHE A 73 8.05 -15.06 1.67
C PHE A 73 7.58 -16.52 1.70
N THR A 74 6.40 -16.82 1.14
CA THR A 74 5.76 -18.14 1.27
C THR A 74 5.73 -18.97 0.00
N GLY A 75 5.98 -18.36 -1.17
CA GLY A 75 5.75 -18.97 -2.48
C GLY A 75 4.28 -19.07 -2.90
N LEU A 76 3.32 -18.73 -2.03
CA LEU A 76 1.89 -18.80 -2.32
C LEU A 76 1.39 -17.55 -3.03
N LYS A 77 0.44 -17.68 -3.95
CA LYS A 77 -0.16 -16.54 -4.65
C LYS A 77 -0.83 -15.59 -3.65
N ALA A 78 -0.50 -14.30 -3.73
CA ALA A 78 -1.19 -13.25 -2.99
C ALA A 78 -2.69 -13.25 -3.30
N LYS A 79 -3.49 -13.00 -2.27
CA LYS A 79 -4.95 -12.90 -2.35
C LYS A 79 -5.35 -11.44 -2.27
N THR A 80 -6.31 -11.05 -3.09
CA THR A 80 -7.00 -9.76 -2.95
C THR A 80 -8.13 -9.89 -1.91
N PRO A 81 -8.34 -8.89 -1.04
CA PRO A 81 -9.50 -8.86 -0.14
C PRO A 81 -10.84 -8.75 -0.90
N LEU A 82 -10.82 -8.32 -2.16
CA LEU A 82 -11.98 -8.28 -3.04
C LEU A 82 -11.65 -9.04 -4.34
N ALA A 83 -12.20 -10.24 -4.51
CA ALA A 83 -11.97 -11.09 -5.69
C ALA A 83 -13.02 -10.91 -6.79
N GLY A 84 -14.20 -10.41 -6.44
CA GLY A 84 -15.27 -10.14 -7.39
C GLY A 84 -16.46 -9.45 -6.75
N LEU A 85 -17.23 -8.74 -7.57
CA LEU A 85 -18.51 -8.15 -7.20
C LEU A 85 -19.62 -8.95 -7.85
N VAL A 86 -20.65 -9.28 -7.07
CA VAL A 86 -21.84 -9.94 -7.61
C VAL A 86 -22.89 -8.87 -7.88
N HIS A 87 -23.32 -8.76 -9.13
CA HIS A 87 -24.39 -7.85 -9.48
C HIS A 87 -25.71 -8.33 -8.83
N PRO A 88 -26.42 -7.50 -8.04
CA PRO A 88 -27.54 -7.96 -7.21
C PRO A 88 -28.75 -8.46 -8.01
N ALA A 89 -28.99 -7.91 -9.22
CA ALA A 89 -30.11 -8.32 -10.07
C ALA A 89 -29.77 -9.47 -11.05
N THR A 90 -28.70 -9.32 -11.85
CA THR A 90 -28.30 -10.32 -12.86
C THR A 90 -27.55 -11.51 -12.29
N LYS A 91 -27.05 -11.43 -11.04
CA LYS A 91 -26.18 -12.41 -10.38
C LYS A 91 -24.84 -12.65 -11.12
N GLU A 92 -24.51 -11.80 -12.07
CA GLU A 92 -23.23 -11.87 -12.76
C GLU A 92 -22.09 -11.53 -11.80
N VAL A 93 -20.98 -12.27 -11.94
CA VAL A 93 -19.77 -12.04 -11.15
C VAL A 93 -18.81 -11.23 -12.00
N ILE A 94 -18.49 -10.03 -11.53
CA ILE A 94 -17.48 -9.16 -12.11
C ILE A 94 -16.19 -9.41 -11.36
N CYS A 95 -15.25 -10.12 -11.98
CA CYS A 95 -13.92 -10.35 -11.42
C CYS A 95 -13.11 -9.04 -11.39
N THR A 96 -12.34 -8.84 -10.33
CA THR A 96 -11.53 -7.62 -10.14
C THR A 96 -10.22 -7.62 -10.95
N ASP A 97 -9.96 -8.66 -11.73
CA ASP A 97 -8.72 -8.87 -12.48
C ASP A 97 -8.43 -7.71 -13.44
N MET A 98 -9.48 -7.12 -14.02
CA MET A 98 -9.37 -5.95 -14.91
C MET A 98 -9.20 -4.61 -14.16
N LEU A 99 -9.44 -4.56 -12.85
CA LEU A 99 -9.24 -3.32 -12.08
C LEU A 99 -7.78 -2.94 -12.01
N ASP A 100 -6.84 -3.87 -12.07
CA ASP A 100 -5.42 -3.54 -11.96
C ASP A 100 -4.94 -2.71 -13.16
N ASP A 101 -5.27 -3.12 -14.38
CA ASP A 101 -4.92 -2.36 -15.59
C ASP A 101 -5.60 -0.99 -15.62
N ALA A 102 -6.89 -0.94 -15.26
CA ALA A 102 -7.66 0.30 -15.18
C ALA A 102 -7.09 1.24 -14.10
N ARG A 103 -6.74 0.71 -12.93
CA ARG A 103 -6.12 1.43 -11.81
C ARG A 103 -4.76 1.98 -12.20
N VAL A 104 -3.91 1.18 -12.84
CA VAL A 104 -2.58 1.62 -13.33
C VAL A 104 -2.74 2.75 -14.33
N LYS A 105 -3.65 2.61 -15.30
CA LYS A 105 -3.94 3.66 -16.29
C LYS A 105 -4.44 4.94 -15.62
N HIS A 106 -5.37 4.82 -14.68
CA HIS A 106 -5.93 5.97 -13.97
C HIS A 106 -4.88 6.69 -13.11
N MET A 107 -4.04 5.94 -12.39
CA MET A 107 -2.95 6.51 -11.60
C MET A 107 -1.89 7.19 -12.47
N ALA A 108 -1.58 6.65 -13.65
CA ALA A 108 -0.71 7.31 -14.61
C ALA A 108 -1.30 8.63 -15.11
N GLN A 109 -2.61 8.66 -15.42
CA GLN A 109 -3.31 9.89 -15.80
C GLN A 109 -3.33 10.93 -14.68
N LEU A 110 -3.62 10.51 -13.45
CA LEU A 110 -3.58 11.38 -12.27
C LEU A 110 -2.19 12.00 -12.06
N LYS A 111 -1.13 11.20 -12.23
CA LYS A 111 0.25 11.69 -12.12
C LYS A 111 0.52 12.78 -13.17
N ILE A 112 0.17 12.52 -14.43
CA ILE A 112 0.33 13.51 -15.52
C ILE A 112 -0.44 14.79 -15.22
N ALA A 113 -1.70 14.67 -14.79
CA ALA A 113 -2.54 15.82 -14.47
C ALA A 113 -1.98 16.64 -13.30
N LEU A 114 -1.43 15.97 -12.27
CA LEU A 114 -0.81 16.64 -11.14
C LEU A 114 0.50 17.33 -11.54
N ASP A 115 1.33 16.70 -12.38
CA ASP A 115 2.56 17.30 -12.90
C ASP A 115 2.26 18.54 -13.76
N GLN A 116 1.20 18.50 -14.58
CA GLN A 116 0.71 19.66 -15.33
C GLN A 116 0.22 20.78 -14.42
N LEU A 117 -0.59 20.45 -13.40
CA LEU A 117 -1.08 21.43 -12.43
C LEU A 117 0.07 22.12 -11.69
N HIS A 118 1.09 21.37 -11.28
CA HIS A 118 2.28 21.94 -10.67
C HIS A 118 3.03 22.85 -11.67
N HIS A 119 3.21 22.42 -12.91
CA HIS A 119 3.87 23.23 -13.95
C HIS A 119 3.14 24.57 -14.21
N GLU A 120 1.81 24.55 -14.32
CA GLU A 120 0.99 25.75 -14.53
C GLU A 120 0.94 26.68 -13.31
N GLY A 121 0.95 26.11 -12.10
CA GLY A 121 1.02 26.89 -10.85
C GLY A 121 2.31 27.68 -10.70
N PHE A 122 3.44 27.10 -11.15
CA PHE A 122 4.73 27.81 -11.18
C PHE A 122 4.79 28.88 -12.29
N ALA A 123 4.14 28.66 -13.44
CA ALA A 123 4.13 29.62 -14.55
C ALA A 123 3.23 30.86 -14.32
N ARG A 124 2.34 30.84 -13.32
CA ARG A 124 1.46 31.97 -12.93
C ARG A 124 2.03 32.86 -11.83
N SER A 125 3.18 32.52 -11.27
CA SER A 125 3.84 33.29 -10.19
C SER A 125 4.95 34.24 -10.69
N ASP A 126 5.14 34.35 -12.00
CA ASP A 126 5.95 35.37 -12.69
C ASP A 126 5.03 36.39 -13.39
#